data_AF-A0A4Q0AV48-F1
#
_entry.id   AF-A0A4Q0AV48-F1
#
_cell.length_a   1.000
_cell.length_b   1.000
_cell.length_c   1.000
_cell.angle_alpha   90.00
_cell.angle_beta   90.00
_cell.angle_gamma   90.00
#
_symmetry.space_group_name_H-M   'P 1'
#
loop_
_entity.id
_entity.type
_entity.pdbx_description
1 polymer ?
#
loop_
_entity_poly.entity_id
_entity_poly.type
_entity_poly.pdbx_seq_one_letter_code
_entity_poly.pdbx_strand_id
1 'polypeptide(L)'
;MTEAQYFQKIRSTLRRAFRWWIPMKQALEKAKRKSQSLNKKLKWEYQCKECKGWFPRKQVEVDHIIPCGGLRTLDDIPGFIERLTAEGTNAYQVLCKTCHGHKTQSESKQRRA
;
A
#
# COMPACT_ATOMS: atom_id res chain seq x y z
N MET A 1 16.56 -22.04 10.13
CA MET A 1 15.76 -21.07 9.33
C MET A 1 15.62 -21.65 7.95
N THR A 2 14.41 -21.91 7.47
CA THR A 2 14.19 -22.43 6.11
C THR A 2 14.41 -21.33 5.07
N GLU A 3 14.64 -21.71 3.81
CA GLU A 3 14.76 -20.75 2.70
C GLU A 3 13.51 -19.84 2.60
N ALA A 4 12.32 -20.42 2.76
CA ALA A 4 11.08 -19.64 2.80
C ALA A 4 11.07 -18.60 3.95
N GLN A 5 11.55 -18.98 5.14
CA GLN A 5 11.68 -18.04 6.27
C GLN A 5 12.72 -16.95 5.99
N TYR A 6 13.82 -17.28 5.30
CA TYR A 6 14.86 -16.33 4.90
C TYR A 6 14.28 -15.24 3.99
N PHE A 7 13.64 -15.60 2.88
CA PHE A 7 13.06 -14.62 1.97
C PHE A 7 11.87 -13.87 2.56
N GLN A 8 11.09 -14.51 3.45
CA GLN A 8 10.06 -13.83 4.22
C GLN A 8 10.65 -12.71 5.09
N LYS A 9 11.80 -12.95 5.75
CA LYS A 9 12.50 -11.94 6.54
C LYS A 9 12.96 -10.78 5.65
N ILE A 10 13.60 -11.05 4.52
CA ILE A 10 14.06 -9.99 3.59
C ILE A 10 12.88 -9.12 3.15
N ARG A 11 11.81 -9.75 2.67
CA ARG A 11 10.59 -9.07 2.22
C ARG A 11 10.01 -8.17 3.30
N SER A 12 9.93 -8.66 4.54
CA SER A 12 9.39 -7.90 5.67
C SER A 12 10.26 -6.70 6.03
N THR A 13 11.58 -6.86 5.96
CA THR A 13 12.55 -5.80 6.26
C THR A 13 12.52 -4.71 5.21
N LEU A 14 12.54 -5.08 3.91
CA LEU A 14 12.46 -4.12 2.82
C LEU A 14 11.17 -3.29 2.88
N ARG A 15 10.01 -3.95 3.05
CA ARG A 15 8.72 -3.23 3.19
C ARG A 15 8.69 -2.29 4.40
N ARG A 16 9.39 -2.63 5.49
CA ARG A 16 9.50 -1.74 6.66
C ARG A 16 10.43 -0.56 6.38
N ALA A 17 11.57 -0.79 5.74
CA ALA A 17 12.55 0.23 5.41
C ALA A 17 11.96 1.30 4.48
N PHE A 18 11.22 0.90 3.45
CA PHE A 18 10.66 1.81 2.44
C PHE A 18 9.23 2.28 2.74
N ARG A 19 8.71 2.07 3.96
CA ARG A 19 7.34 2.47 4.33
C ARG A 19 7.04 3.96 4.07
N TRP A 20 8.06 4.81 4.18
CA TRP A 20 7.94 6.26 4.09
C TRP A 20 8.40 6.82 2.75
N TRP A 21 8.37 6.01 1.70
CA TRP A 21 8.74 6.40 0.35
C TRP A 21 8.02 7.69 -0.10
N ILE A 22 8.76 8.61 -0.70
CA ILE A 22 8.28 9.97 -0.98
C ILE A 22 7.04 9.96 -1.90
N PRO A 23 7.04 9.22 -3.03
CA PRO A 23 5.86 9.05 -3.88
C PRO A 23 4.60 8.54 -3.16
N MET A 24 4.74 7.65 -2.17
CA MET A 24 3.60 7.17 -1.37
C MET A 24 2.98 8.30 -0.55
N LYS A 25 3.81 9.17 0.04
CA LYS A 25 3.35 10.36 0.77
C LYS A 25 2.64 11.33 -0.16
N GLN A 26 3.19 11.55 -1.36
CA GLN A 26 2.57 12.42 -2.37
C GLN A 26 1.22 11.87 -2.84
N ALA A 27 1.08 10.56 -3.04
CA ALA A 27 -0.20 9.93 -3.38
C ALA A 27 -1.25 10.14 -2.27
N LEU A 28 -0.84 10.02 -1.01
CA LEU A 28 -1.71 10.28 0.14
C LEU A 28 -2.14 11.75 0.21
N GLU A 29 -1.22 12.69 -0.02
CA GLU A 29 -1.49 14.12 -0.05
C GLU A 29 -2.44 14.51 -1.19
N LYS A 30 -2.28 13.93 -2.38
CA LYS A 30 -3.19 14.12 -3.51
C LYS A 30 -4.62 13.63 -3.24
N ALA A 31 -4.77 12.63 -2.39
CA ALA A 31 -6.09 12.08 -2.02
C ALA A 31 -6.75 12.85 -0.85
N LYS A 32 -6.12 13.90 -0.32
CA LYS A 32 -6.54 14.58 0.91
C LYS A 32 -7.46 15.77 0.63
N ARG A 33 -8.46 15.98 1.50
CA ARG A 33 -9.26 17.22 1.58
C ARG A 33 -9.44 17.69 3.02
N LYS A 34 -9.78 18.97 3.20
CA LYS A 34 -10.26 19.47 4.51
C LYS A 34 -11.52 18.71 4.91
N SER A 35 -11.55 18.24 6.15
CA SER A 35 -12.67 17.48 6.69
C SER A 35 -13.99 18.27 6.60
N GLN A 36 -15.05 17.58 6.20
CA GLN A 36 -16.42 18.11 6.18
C GLN A 36 -17.25 17.59 7.38
N SER A 37 -16.63 16.81 8.27
CA SER A 37 -17.28 16.28 9.46
C SER A 37 -17.59 17.37 10.49
N LEU A 38 -18.70 17.21 11.22
CA LEU A 38 -19.03 18.01 12.41
C LEU A 38 -17.93 17.94 13.48
N ASN A 39 -17.13 16.87 13.48
CA ASN A 39 -15.99 16.73 14.38
C ASN A 39 -14.84 17.66 13.97
N LYS A 40 -14.78 18.84 14.62
CA LYS A 40 -13.73 19.85 14.43
C LYS A 40 -12.31 19.35 14.69
N LYS A 41 -12.11 18.23 15.39
CA LYS A 41 -10.77 17.63 15.61
C LYS A 41 -10.26 16.91 14.37
N LEU A 42 -11.14 16.44 13.49
CA LEU A 42 -10.75 15.84 12.23
C LEU A 42 -10.41 16.96 11.25
N LYS A 43 -9.11 17.21 11.01
CA LYS A 43 -8.67 18.26 10.08
C LYS A 43 -8.75 17.82 8.62
N TRP A 44 -8.45 16.54 8.36
CA TRP A 44 -8.25 16.01 7.02
C TRP A 44 -8.96 14.68 6.82
N GLU A 45 -9.53 14.52 5.64
CA GLU A 45 -10.12 13.29 5.13
C GLU A 45 -9.40 12.86 3.85
N TYR A 46 -9.42 11.57 3.55
CA TYR A 46 -8.72 10.97 2.43
C TYR A 46 -9.69 10.15 1.59
N GLN A 47 -9.65 10.33 0.28
CA GLN A 47 -10.56 9.64 -0.63
C GLN A 47 -10.06 8.24 -0.95
N CYS A 48 -10.94 7.25 -0.79
CA CYS A 48 -10.69 5.90 -1.29
C CYS A 48 -10.78 5.89 -2.83
N LYS A 49 -9.77 5.33 -3.51
CA LYS A 49 -9.76 5.20 -4.97
C LYS A 49 -10.86 4.28 -5.50
N GLU A 50 -11.23 3.26 -4.73
CA GLU A 50 -12.23 2.24 -5.11
C GLU A 50 -13.65 2.77 -4.89
N CYS A 51 -14.09 2.90 -3.64
CA CYS A 51 -15.47 3.28 -3.31
C CYS A 51 -15.75 4.80 -3.34
N LYS A 52 -14.74 5.63 -3.61
CA LYS A 52 -14.82 7.11 -3.64
C LYS A 52 -15.24 7.81 -2.34
N GLY A 53 -15.45 7.06 -1.26
CA GLY A 53 -15.75 7.59 0.07
C GLY A 53 -14.58 8.31 0.71
N TRP A 54 -14.89 9.17 1.68
CA TRP A 54 -13.92 9.98 2.42
C TRP A 54 -13.75 9.46 3.83
N PHE A 55 -12.50 9.26 4.24
CA PHE A 55 -12.18 8.55 5.48
C PHE A 55 -11.09 9.29 6.28
N PRO A 56 -11.11 9.20 7.62
CA PRO A 56 -10.02 9.70 8.44
C PRO A 56 -8.73 8.91 8.19
N ARG A 57 -7.56 9.52 8.44
CA ARG A 57 -6.23 8.91 8.19
C ARG A 57 -6.10 7.48 8.73
N LYS A 58 -6.68 7.18 9.90
CA LYS A 58 -6.62 5.87 10.57
C LYS A 58 -7.41 4.75 9.86
N GLN A 59 -8.27 5.10 8.90
CA GLN A 59 -9.13 4.19 8.16
C GLN A 59 -8.70 4.01 6.69
N VAL A 60 -7.57 4.61 6.29
CA VAL A 60 -7.00 4.44 4.95
C VAL A 60 -5.59 3.90 5.00
N GLU A 61 -5.23 3.15 3.97
CA GLU A 61 -3.89 2.64 3.71
C GLU A 61 -3.44 3.10 2.31
N VAL A 62 -2.13 3.33 2.15
CA VAL A 62 -1.52 3.57 0.83
C VAL A 62 -1.09 2.22 0.28
N ASP A 63 -1.61 1.90 -0.89
CA ASP A 63 -1.50 0.60 -1.52
C ASP A 63 -0.79 0.72 -2.87
N HIS A 64 0.00 -0.30 -3.22
CA HIS A 64 0.64 -0.40 -4.53
C HIS A 64 -0.40 -0.87 -5.55
N ILE A 65 -0.62 -0.11 -6.63
CA ILE A 65 -1.60 -0.51 -7.67
C ILE A 65 -1.19 -1.85 -8.27
N ILE A 66 0.07 -1.95 -8.73
CA ILE A 66 0.71 -3.20 -9.11
C ILE A 66 1.36 -3.79 -7.87
N PRO A 67 0.96 -4.98 -7.40
CA PRO A 67 1.53 -5.56 -6.19
C PRO A 67 3.04 -5.79 -6.36
N CYS A 68 3.81 -5.61 -5.28
CA CYS A 68 5.27 -5.86 -5.32
C CYS A 68 5.59 -7.33 -5.70
N GLY A 69 4.65 -8.25 -5.53
CA GLY A 69 4.80 -9.66 -5.88
C GLY A 69 5.36 -10.52 -4.75
N GLY A 70 5.76 -11.74 -5.10
CA GLY A 70 6.49 -12.64 -4.22
C GLY A 70 7.97 -12.26 -4.12
N LEU A 71 8.61 -12.71 -3.04
CA LEU A 71 10.05 -12.74 -2.90
C LEU A 71 10.36 -14.13 -2.35
N ARG A 72 10.77 -15.06 -3.22
CA ARG A 72 11.00 -16.48 -2.91
C ARG A 72 12.39 -16.93 -3.33
N THR A 73 13.01 -16.25 -4.30
CA THR A 73 14.38 -16.49 -4.76
C THR A 73 15.16 -15.18 -4.86
N LEU A 74 16.46 -15.26 -5.13
CA LEU A 74 17.29 -14.07 -5.38
C LEU A 74 16.88 -13.35 -6.66
N ASP A 75 16.45 -14.10 -7.69
CA ASP A 75 16.02 -13.56 -8.98
C ASP A 75 14.76 -12.68 -8.87
N ASP A 76 13.96 -12.87 -7.82
CA ASP A 76 12.80 -12.04 -7.53
C ASP A 76 13.18 -10.63 -7.01
N ILE A 77 14.40 -10.46 -6.48
CA ILE A 77 14.83 -9.23 -5.78
C ILE A 77 14.74 -7.98 -6.66
N PRO A 78 15.31 -7.95 -7.89
CA PRO A 78 15.32 -6.74 -8.70
C PRO A 78 13.90 -6.23 -8.98
N GLY A 79 13.03 -7.09 -9.52
CA GLY A 79 11.65 -6.72 -9.82
C GLY A 79 10.82 -6.39 -8.58
N PHE A 80 11.09 -7.04 -7.45
CA PHE A 80 10.44 -6.70 -6.18
C PHE A 80 10.81 -5.29 -5.70
N ILE A 81 12.09 -4.92 -5.79
CA ILE A 81 12.57 -3.59 -5.39
C ILE A 81 11.99 -2.51 -6.31
N GLU A 82 12.07 -2.69 -7.64
CA GLU A 82 11.52 -1.74 -8.62
C GLU A 82 10.04 -1.41 -8.34
N ARG A 83 9.22 -2.43 -8.06
CA ARG A 83 7.80 -2.23 -7.72
C ARG A 83 7.60 -1.66 -6.32
N LEU A 84 8.46 -2.01 -5.36
CA LEU A 84 8.37 -1.50 -3.99
C LEU A 84 8.63 0.01 -3.96
N THR A 85 9.66 0.47 -4.67
CA THR A 85 10.18 1.84 -4.68
C THR A 85 9.86 2.59 -5.98
N ALA A 86 8.72 2.29 -6.60
CA ALA A 86 8.29 3.00 -7.80
C ALA A 86 8.28 4.52 -7.57
N GLU A 87 8.92 5.28 -8.47
CA GLU A 87 9.04 6.74 -8.33
C GLU A 87 7.75 7.48 -8.73
N GLY A 88 6.89 6.83 -9.52
CA GLY A 88 5.64 7.41 -9.97
C GLY A 88 4.58 7.47 -8.87
N THR A 89 4.04 8.65 -8.58
CA THR A 89 2.88 8.77 -7.67
C THR A 89 1.65 7.98 -8.13
N ASN A 90 1.55 7.71 -9.44
CA ASN A 90 0.51 6.88 -10.05
C ASN A 90 0.71 5.38 -9.81
N ALA A 91 1.85 4.93 -9.26
CA ALA A 91 2.04 3.54 -8.84
C ALA A 91 1.29 3.22 -7.53
N TYR A 92 0.77 4.24 -6.85
CA TYR A 92 0.14 4.13 -5.55
C TYR A 92 -1.31 4.63 -5.58
N GLN A 93 -2.13 4.04 -4.72
CA GLN A 93 -3.51 4.42 -4.51
C GLN A 93 -3.84 4.46 -3.02
N VAL A 94 -4.79 5.30 -2.63
CA VAL A 94 -5.30 5.33 -1.25
C VAL A 94 -6.57 4.51 -1.21
N LEU A 95 -6.64 3.52 -0.33
CA LEU A 95 -7.80 2.67 -0.14
C LEU A 95 -8.28 2.73 1.31
N CYS A 96 -9.59 2.68 1.53
CA CYS A 96 -10.09 2.42 2.86
C CYS A 96 -9.76 0.98 3.29
N LYS A 97 -9.70 0.72 4.60
CA LYS A 97 -9.34 -0.61 5.13
C LYS A 97 -10.19 -1.75 4.57
N THR A 98 -11.47 -1.50 4.32
CA THR A 98 -12.38 -2.50 3.72
C THR A 98 -11.99 -2.84 2.29
N CYS A 99 -11.87 -1.83 1.42
CA CYS A 99 -11.48 -2.03 0.01
C CYS A 99 -10.08 -2.64 -0.10
N HIS A 100 -9.13 -2.16 0.72
CA HIS A 100 -7.79 -2.74 0.79
C HIS A 100 -7.80 -4.21 1.21
N GLY A 101 -8.65 -4.56 2.20
CA GLY A 101 -8.86 -5.94 2.63
C GLY A 101 -9.39 -6.84 1.52
N HIS A 102 -10.39 -6.37 0.75
CA HIS A 102 -10.91 -7.09 -0.41
C HIS A 102 -9.84 -7.32 -1.48
N LYS A 103 -9.07 -6.27 -1.80
CA LYS A 103 -7.96 -6.37 -2.76
C LYS A 103 -6.93 -7.40 -2.31
N THR A 104 -6.47 -7.31 -1.06
CA THR A 104 -5.46 -8.23 -0.48
C THR A 104 -5.93 -9.70 -0.55
N GLN A 105 -7.22 -9.95 -0.28
CA GLN A 105 -7.79 -11.29 -0.37
C GLN A 105 -7.81 -11.79 -1.82
N SER A 106 -8.23 -10.95 -2.77
CA SER A 106 -8.21 -11.27 -4.20
C SER A 106 -6.80 -11.63 -4.68
N GLU A 107 -5.80 -10.81 -4.38
CA GLU A 107 -4.39 -11.07 -4.72
C GLU A 107 -3.82 -12.31 -4.03
N SER A 108 -4.28 -12.62 -2.82
CA SER A 108 -3.91 -13.86 -2.13
C SER A 108 -4.47 -15.08 -2.85
N LYS A 109 -5.72 -15.03 -3.32
CA LYS A 109 -6.33 -16.10 -4.12
C LYS A 109 -5.60 -16.29 -5.44
N GLN A 110 -5.31 -15.20 -6.16
CA GLN A 110 -4.58 -15.25 -7.44
C GLN A 110 -3.16 -15.83 -7.32
N ARG A 111 -2.50 -15.69 -6.18
CA ARG A 111 -1.16 -16.29 -5.94
C ARG A 111 -1.19 -17.77 -5.58
N ARG A 112 -2.37 -18.29 -5.23
CA ARG A 112 -2.58 -19.68 -4.79
C ARG A 112 -3.24 -20.53 -5.87
N ALA A 113 -3.99 -19.91 -6.78
CA ALA A 113 -4.44 -20.51 -8.02
C ALA A 113 -3.25 -20.72 -8.96
#